data_AF-A0A7K2ECA8-F1
#
_entry.id   AF-A0A7K2ECA8-F1
#
_cell.length_a   1.000
_cell.length_b   1.000
_cell.length_c   1.000
_cell.angle_alpha   90.00
_cell.angle_beta   90.00
_cell.angle_gamma   90.00
#
_symmetry.space_group_name_H-M   'P 1'
#
loop_
_entity.id
_entity.type
_entity.pdbx_description
1 polymer ?
#
loop_
_entity_poly.entity_id
_entity_poly.type
_entity_poly.pdbx_seq_one_letter_code
_entity_poly.pdbx_strand_id
1 'polypeptide(L)'
;MADPRPHRGGRRVGGPARRRRVPGGDRGELTAMSSLPGGSPHPYIPATETDRARMLERVGVADLGALFADLPEALLDPAIDLPPALTEPELIALLAERAAENADPSRPDFLGAGAYRHAIPAITSHLAGRSEFVTAYTPYQPEISQG
;
A
#
# COMPACT_ATOMS: atom_id res chain seq x y z
N MET A 1 19.39 26.19 49.07
CA MET A 1 18.44 27.01 49.88
C MET A 1 18.28 28.31 49.08
N ALA A 2 17.35 28.42 48.14
CA ALA A 2 15.92 28.22 48.25
C ALA A 2 15.28 27.73 46.94
N ASP A 3 14.18 27.01 47.11
CA ASP A 3 13.07 26.73 46.19
C ASP A 3 11.79 26.77 47.09
N PRO A 4 10.53 26.79 46.62
CA PRO A 4 9.93 27.09 45.31
C PRO A 4 8.78 28.11 45.41
N ARG A 5 8.24 28.58 44.28
CA ARG A 5 6.77 28.69 44.11
C ARG A 5 6.30 28.48 42.66
N PRO A 6 5.08 27.94 42.48
CA PRO A 6 4.67 27.26 41.27
C PRO A 6 3.68 28.10 40.44
N HIS A 7 3.83 28.12 39.11
CA HIS A 7 2.77 28.58 38.22
C HIS A 7 2.25 27.44 37.34
N ARG A 8 1.01 27.07 37.68
CA ARG A 8 0.05 26.24 36.95
C ARG A 8 -0.02 26.62 35.47
N GLY A 9 -0.13 25.60 34.62
CA GLY A 9 -0.55 25.74 33.23
C GLY A 9 -0.68 24.40 32.53
N GLY A 10 -1.44 23.46 33.10
CA GLY A 10 -1.72 22.16 32.49
C GLY A 10 -2.41 22.31 31.14
N ARG A 11 -1.67 22.08 30.05
CA ARG A 11 -2.28 21.79 28.75
C ARG A 11 -2.83 20.38 28.82
N ARG A 12 -4.16 20.31 28.85
CA ARG A 12 -4.92 19.06 28.75
C ARG A 12 -4.48 18.33 27.49
N VAL A 13 -3.98 17.12 27.68
CA VAL A 13 -3.81 16.12 26.63
C VAL A 13 -5.18 15.93 25.99
N GLY A 14 -5.31 16.30 24.72
CA GLY A 14 -6.51 16.06 23.93
C GLY A 14 -6.78 14.56 23.93
N GLY A 15 -7.95 14.15 24.42
CA GLY A 15 -8.38 12.76 24.42
C GLY A 15 -8.45 12.19 22.99
N PRO A 16 -8.50 10.87 22.84
CA PRO A 16 -8.46 10.22 21.53
C PRO A 16 -9.61 10.74 20.66
N ALA A 17 -9.24 11.29 19.50
CA ALA A 17 -10.19 11.68 18.47
C ALA A 17 -11.09 10.49 18.15
N ARG A 18 -12.40 10.67 18.34
CA ARG A 18 -13.40 9.64 18.07
C ARG A 18 -13.29 9.25 16.59
N ARG A 19 -12.81 8.04 16.32
CA ARG A 19 -12.79 7.45 14.98
C ARG A 19 -14.20 7.50 14.41
N ARG A 20 -14.41 8.33 13.39
CA ARG A 20 -15.67 8.37 12.65
C ARG A 20 -15.75 7.06 11.88
N ARG A 21 -16.68 6.19 12.28
CA ARG A 21 -16.96 4.92 11.61
C ARG A 21 -17.45 5.25 10.22
N VAL A 22 -16.65 4.98 9.19
CA VAL A 22 -17.10 5.04 7.80
C VAL A 22 -18.11 3.89 7.62
N PRO A 23 -19.33 4.13 7.12
CA PRO A 23 -20.30 3.07 6.89
C PRO A 23 -19.70 2.03 5.93
N GLY A 24 -19.82 0.75 6.28
CA GLY A 24 -19.35 -0.34 5.44
C GLY A 24 -20.09 -0.33 4.11
N GLY A 25 -19.37 -0.03 3.04
CA GLY A 25 -19.80 -0.28 1.68
C GLY A 25 -19.90 -1.79 1.45
N ASP A 26 -21.00 -2.19 0.86
CA ASP A 26 -21.33 -3.58 0.54
C ASP A 26 -20.21 -4.18 -0.34
N ARG A 27 -19.79 -5.41 -0.06
CA ARG A 27 -18.72 -6.11 -0.82
C ARG A 27 -19.09 -6.39 -2.30
N GLY A 28 -20.26 -5.93 -2.75
CA GLY A 28 -20.82 -6.17 -4.08
C GLY A 28 -20.37 -5.20 -5.18
N GLU A 29 -19.68 -4.09 -4.88
CA GLU A 29 -19.41 -3.04 -5.88
C GLU A 29 -18.01 -3.04 -6.51
N LEU A 30 -17.07 -3.87 -6.04
CA LEU A 30 -15.74 -3.97 -6.67
C LEU A 30 -15.77 -4.60 -8.08
N THR A 31 -16.89 -5.23 -8.44
CA THR A 31 -17.14 -5.77 -9.79
C THR A 31 -17.39 -4.65 -10.82
N ALA A 32 -17.73 -3.43 -10.39
CA ALA A 32 -18.28 -2.41 -11.29
C ALA A 32 -17.26 -1.51 -12.01
N MET A 33 -15.95 -1.58 -11.70
CA MET A 33 -14.92 -0.77 -12.37
C MET A 33 -14.04 -1.54 -13.37
N SER A 34 -14.36 -2.81 -13.64
CA SER A 34 -13.69 -3.63 -14.66
C SER A 34 -14.62 -3.90 -15.85
N SER A 35 -15.08 -2.86 -16.53
CA SER A 35 -15.96 -3.01 -17.69
C SER A 35 -15.26 -2.65 -19.00
N LEU A 36 -14.21 -3.38 -19.35
CA LEU A 36 -13.85 -3.60 -20.76
C LEU A 36 -14.18 -5.05 -21.11
N PRO A 37 -14.98 -5.32 -22.17
CA PRO A 37 -15.30 -6.68 -22.56
C PRO A 37 -14.01 -7.42 -22.94
N GLY A 38 -13.66 -8.47 -22.19
CA GLY A 38 -12.45 -9.27 -22.38
C GLY A 38 -11.20 -8.80 -21.63
N GLY A 39 -11.29 -7.78 -20.78
CA GLY A 39 -10.20 -7.31 -19.93
C GLY A 39 -10.07 -8.10 -18.62
N SER A 40 -8.91 -7.99 -17.97
CA SER A 40 -8.64 -8.60 -16.68
C SER A 40 -9.44 -7.90 -15.56
N PRO A 41 -9.92 -8.63 -14.55
CA PRO A 41 -10.84 -8.11 -13.53
C PRO A 41 -10.22 -7.04 -12.61
N HIS A 42 -8.90 -6.86 -12.63
CA HIS A 42 -8.18 -5.96 -11.73
C HIS A 42 -6.89 -5.44 -12.39
N PRO A 43 -6.51 -4.16 -12.22
CA PRO A 43 -5.33 -3.57 -12.88
C PRO A 43 -3.99 -4.24 -12.52
N TYR A 44 -3.95 -4.97 -11.40
CA TYR A 44 -2.74 -5.70 -10.95
C TYR A 44 -2.75 -7.19 -11.31
N ILE A 45 -3.88 -7.75 -11.75
CA ILE A 45 -4.00 -9.16 -12.10
C ILE A 45 -4.29 -9.23 -13.60
N PRO A 46 -3.28 -9.52 -14.44
CA PRO A 46 -3.44 -9.44 -15.90
C PRO A 46 -4.23 -10.62 -16.49
N ALA A 47 -4.40 -11.72 -15.75
CA ALA A 47 -5.12 -12.88 -16.26
C ALA A 47 -6.62 -12.58 -16.42
N THR A 48 -7.16 -12.80 -17.62
CA THR A 48 -8.60 -12.71 -17.88
C THR A 48 -9.31 -13.99 -17.45
N GLU A 49 -10.65 -13.95 -17.38
CA GLU A 49 -11.45 -15.16 -17.14
C GLU A 49 -11.23 -16.22 -18.24
N THR A 50 -11.00 -15.79 -19.47
CA THR A 50 -10.65 -16.70 -20.58
C THR A 50 -9.30 -17.36 -20.35
N ASP A 51 -8.29 -16.60 -19.92
CA ASP A 51 -6.97 -17.15 -19.61
C ASP A 51 -7.06 -18.13 -18.44
N ARG A 52 -7.82 -17.78 -17.40
CA ARG A 52 -8.08 -18.64 -16.25
C ARG A 52 -8.72 -19.96 -16.67
N ALA A 53 -9.76 -19.94 -17.49
CA ALA A 53 -10.41 -21.16 -17.97
C ALA A 53 -9.43 -22.05 -18.78
N ARG A 54 -8.67 -21.44 -19.69
CA ARG A 54 -7.64 -22.16 -20.49
C ARG A 54 -6.55 -22.76 -19.62
N MET A 55 -6.09 -22.03 -18.60
CA MET A 55 -5.08 -22.52 -17.66
C MET A 55 -5.62 -23.71 -16.84
N LEU A 56 -6.85 -23.65 -16.34
CA LEU A 56 -7.48 -24.74 -15.59
C LEU A 56 -7.67 -25.99 -16.45
N GLU A 57 -8.17 -25.84 -17.69
CA GLU A 57 -8.29 -26.93 -18.66
C GLU A 57 -6.93 -27.57 -18.94
N ARG A 58 -5.87 -26.74 -19.13
CA ARG A 58 -4.52 -27.23 -19.41
C ARG A 58 -3.92 -28.01 -18.23
N VAL A 59 -4.18 -27.56 -17.01
CA VAL A 59 -3.74 -28.26 -15.78
C VAL A 59 -4.60 -29.50 -15.51
N GLY A 60 -5.83 -29.55 -16.03
CA GLY A 60 -6.73 -30.69 -15.89
C GLY A 60 -7.59 -30.67 -14.63
N VAL A 61 -7.86 -29.49 -14.08
CA VAL A 61 -8.68 -29.29 -12.87
C VAL A 61 -9.97 -28.54 -13.20
N ALA A 62 -11.02 -28.78 -12.41
CA ALA A 62 -12.34 -28.21 -12.66
C ALA A 62 -12.44 -26.72 -12.24
N ASP A 63 -11.73 -26.33 -11.18
CA ASP A 63 -11.79 -25.00 -10.61
C ASP A 63 -10.51 -24.64 -9.85
N LEU A 64 -10.47 -23.43 -9.29
CA LEU A 64 -9.34 -22.94 -8.52
C LEU A 64 -9.15 -23.67 -7.19
N GLY A 65 -10.23 -24.10 -6.54
CA GLY A 65 -10.17 -24.83 -5.27
C GLY A 65 -9.43 -26.15 -5.45
N ALA A 66 -9.66 -26.83 -6.58
CA ALA A 66 -8.95 -28.06 -6.93
C ALA A 66 -7.42 -27.87 -7.10
N LEU A 67 -6.92 -26.67 -7.41
CA LEU A 67 -5.47 -26.40 -7.43
C LEU A 67 -4.83 -26.41 -6.04
N PHE A 68 -5.63 -26.18 -4.99
CA PHE A 68 -5.16 -26.06 -3.62
C PHE A 68 -5.52 -27.28 -2.75
N ALA A 69 -5.96 -28.39 -3.37
CA ALA A 69 -6.40 -29.59 -2.67
C ALA A 69 -5.33 -30.22 -1.75
N ASP A 70 -4.05 -29.98 -2.02
CA ASP A 70 -2.93 -30.46 -1.19
C ASP A 70 -2.70 -29.62 0.08
N LEU A 71 -3.37 -28.46 0.20
CA LEU A 71 -3.27 -27.60 1.37
C LEU A 71 -4.36 -27.96 2.40
N PRO A 72 -4.04 -27.96 3.71
CA PRO A 72 -5.05 -28.16 4.75
C PRO A 72 -6.16 -27.10 4.67
N GLU A 73 -7.43 -27.53 4.74
CA GLU A 73 -8.60 -26.65 4.62
C GLU A 73 -8.59 -25.49 5.62
N ALA A 74 -8.11 -25.72 6.85
CA ALA A 74 -7.99 -24.69 7.87
C ALA A 74 -7.03 -23.53 7.51
N LEU A 75 -6.17 -23.71 6.50
CA LEU A 75 -5.24 -22.69 6.00
C LEU A 75 -5.75 -22.02 4.70
N LEU A 76 -6.86 -22.51 4.14
CA LEU A 76 -7.45 -21.96 2.92
C LEU A 76 -8.38 -20.79 3.27
N ASP A 77 -8.05 -19.62 2.74
CA ASP A 77 -8.83 -18.39 2.86
C ASP A 77 -9.30 -18.03 4.29
N PRO A 78 -8.37 -17.94 5.27
CA PRO A 78 -8.74 -17.50 6.60
C PRO A 78 -9.29 -16.08 6.54
N ALA A 79 -10.41 -15.83 7.22
CA ALA A 79 -10.99 -14.49 7.27
C ALA A 79 -9.98 -13.49 7.87
N ILE A 80 -9.55 -12.52 7.07
CA ILE A 80 -8.64 -11.45 7.50
C ILE A 80 -9.48 -10.24 7.92
N ASP A 81 -9.28 -9.75 9.15
CA ASP A 81 -9.94 -8.55 9.66
C ASP A 81 -9.31 -7.28 9.06
N LEU A 82 -9.64 -7.02 7.80
CA LEU A 82 -9.22 -5.84 7.06
C LEU A 82 -10.38 -4.86 6.88
N PRO A 83 -10.10 -3.54 6.84
CA PRO A 83 -11.07 -2.55 6.38
C PRO A 83 -11.57 -2.86 4.97
N PRO A 84 -12.74 -2.33 4.56
CA PRO A 84 -13.20 -2.41 3.19
C PRO A 84 -12.14 -1.88 2.21
N ALA A 85 -12.11 -2.47 1.01
CA ALA A 85 -11.22 -2.00 -0.04
C ALA A 85 -11.54 -0.55 -0.42
N LEU A 86 -10.50 0.21 -0.73
CA LEU A 86 -10.60 1.58 -1.22
C LEU A 86 -10.32 1.59 -2.72
N THR A 87 -10.98 2.48 -3.43
CA THR A 87 -10.57 2.85 -4.79
C THR A 87 -9.22 3.58 -4.75
N GLU A 88 -8.53 3.65 -5.88
CA GLU A 88 -7.23 4.33 -5.97
C GLU A 88 -7.29 5.81 -5.53
N PRO A 89 -8.28 6.63 -5.95
CA PRO A 89 -8.38 8.01 -5.47
C PRO A 89 -8.64 8.13 -3.96
N GLU A 90 -9.46 7.24 -3.39
CA GLU A 90 -9.74 7.20 -1.95
C GLU A 90 -8.48 6.84 -1.16
N LEU A 91 -7.70 5.88 -1.65
CA LEU A 91 -6.44 5.48 -1.04
C LEU A 91 -5.43 6.63 -1.05
N ILE A 92 -5.29 7.34 -2.17
CA ILE A 92 -4.39 8.51 -2.29
C ILE A 92 -4.82 9.61 -1.30
N ALA A 93 -6.13 9.92 -1.21
CA ALA A 93 -6.64 10.92 -0.30
C ALA A 93 -6.38 10.54 1.17
N LEU A 94 -6.60 9.27 1.53
CA LEU A 94 -6.33 8.76 2.87
C LEU A 94 -4.83 8.89 3.24
N LEU A 95 -3.93 8.53 2.32
CA LEU A 95 -2.49 8.63 2.57
C LEU A 95 -2.05 10.09 2.71
N ALA A 96 -2.61 11.00 1.92
CA ALA A 96 -2.36 12.43 2.04
C ALA A 96 -2.83 13.00 3.39
N GLU A 97 -4.02 12.60 3.87
CA GLU A 97 -4.53 12.97 5.19
C GLU A 97 -3.57 12.52 6.30
N ARG A 98 -3.13 11.26 6.26
CA ARG A 98 -2.19 10.71 7.26
C ARG A 98 -0.83 11.39 7.21
N ALA A 99 -0.33 11.69 6.01
CA ALA A 99 0.93 12.40 5.85
C ALA A 99 0.91 13.81 6.46
N ALA A 100 -0.25 14.49 6.44
CA ALA A 100 -0.42 15.82 7.01
C ALA A 100 -0.39 15.85 8.55
N GLU A 101 -0.49 14.70 9.22
CA GLU A 101 -0.31 14.60 10.68
C GLU A 101 1.16 14.70 11.10
N ASN A 102 2.10 14.55 10.17
CA ASN A 102 3.54 14.66 10.44
C ASN A 102 3.98 16.11 10.65
N ALA A 103 5.08 16.29 11.37
CA ALA A 103 5.73 17.60 11.45
C ALA A 103 6.21 18.06 10.07
N ASP A 104 6.17 19.38 9.84
CA ASP A 104 6.56 19.97 8.55
C ASP A 104 8.02 19.59 8.17
N PRO A 105 8.23 18.88 7.05
CA PRO A 105 9.56 18.49 6.59
C PRO A 105 10.44 19.69 6.18
N SER A 106 9.85 20.88 5.99
CA SER A 106 10.58 22.11 5.69
C SER A 106 11.36 22.64 6.90
N ARG A 107 11.01 22.22 8.13
CA ARG A 107 11.66 22.67 9.37
C ARG A 107 13.14 22.26 9.40
N PRO A 108 14.06 23.14 9.85
CA PRO A 108 15.46 22.73 10.03
C PRO A 108 15.55 21.65 11.13
N ASP A 109 16.37 20.62 10.86
CA ASP A 109 16.71 19.55 11.80
C ASP A 109 18.23 19.45 11.92
N PHE A 110 18.73 19.49 13.15
CA PHE A 110 20.15 19.46 13.50
C PHE A 110 20.46 18.36 14.53
N LEU A 111 19.56 17.40 14.74
CA LEU A 111 19.78 16.29 15.68
C LEU A 111 20.95 15.38 15.26
N GLY A 112 21.21 15.25 13.94
CA GLY A 112 22.33 14.49 13.41
C GLY A 112 22.18 12.97 13.61
N ALA A 113 23.20 12.33 14.21
CA ALA A 113 23.24 10.89 14.47
C ALA A 113 23.15 10.00 13.21
N GLY A 114 23.82 10.40 12.12
CA GLY A 114 23.87 9.61 10.87
C GLY A 114 22.80 9.99 9.84
N ALA A 115 21.85 10.85 10.18
CA ALA A 115 20.90 11.44 9.25
C ALA A 115 21.07 12.96 9.18
N TYR A 116 21.27 13.49 7.97
CA TYR A 116 21.53 14.91 7.76
C TYR A 116 20.74 15.43 6.57
N ARG A 117 20.13 16.60 6.74
CA ARG A 117 19.45 17.28 5.67
C ARG A 117 20.46 17.74 4.60
N HIS A 118 20.18 17.42 3.36
CA HIS A 118 21.00 17.79 2.20
C HIS A 118 20.10 18.16 1.01
N ALA A 119 20.67 18.87 0.05
CA ALA A 119 19.97 19.19 -1.19
C ALA A 119 19.88 17.93 -2.07
N ILE A 120 18.65 17.53 -2.42
CA ILE A 120 18.40 16.44 -3.37
C ILE A 120 18.29 17.06 -4.77
N PRO A 121 19.17 16.71 -5.73
CA PRO A 121 19.07 17.20 -7.10
C PRO A 121 17.74 16.85 -7.76
N ALA A 122 17.17 17.75 -8.55
CA ALA A 122 15.87 17.56 -9.21
C ALA A 122 15.82 16.30 -10.11
N ILE A 123 16.96 15.90 -10.68
CA ILE A 123 17.07 14.70 -11.51
C ILE A 123 16.80 13.41 -10.73
N THR A 124 17.03 13.38 -9.41
CA THR A 124 16.84 12.19 -8.58
C THR A 124 15.37 11.73 -8.59
N SER A 125 14.42 12.66 -8.45
CA SER A 125 12.99 12.33 -8.51
C SER A 125 12.57 11.83 -9.90
N HIS A 126 13.18 12.35 -10.96
CA HIS A 126 12.92 11.87 -12.32
C HIS A 126 13.41 10.43 -12.53
N LEU A 127 14.61 10.10 -12.04
CA LEU A 127 15.14 8.73 -12.10
C LEU A 127 14.31 7.77 -11.26
N ALA A 128 13.91 8.16 -10.05
CA ALA A 128 13.08 7.34 -9.16
C ALA A 128 11.67 7.07 -9.71
N GLY A 129 11.17 7.92 -10.62
CA GLY A 129 9.88 7.74 -11.29
C GLY A 129 9.93 6.84 -12.53
N ARG A 130 11.11 6.38 -12.96
CA ARG A 130 11.29 5.55 -14.16
C ARG A 130 11.30 4.08 -13.79
N SER A 131 10.37 3.32 -14.36
CA SER A 131 10.19 1.89 -14.06
C SER A 131 11.44 1.07 -14.38
N GLU A 132 12.22 1.47 -15.38
CA GLU A 132 13.43 0.78 -15.83
C GLU A 132 14.52 0.73 -14.75
N PHE A 133 14.52 1.68 -13.80
CA PHE A 133 15.48 1.73 -12.70
C PHE A 133 14.98 1.09 -11.41
N VAL A 134 13.66 0.94 -11.23
CA VAL A 134 13.06 0.53 -9.93
C VAL A 134 12.35 -0.83 -9.96
N THR A 135 12.18 -1.42 -11.14
CA THR A 135 11.54 -2.75 -11.29
C THR A 135 12.53 -3.89 -11.51
N ALA A 136 13.76 -3.59 -11.93
CA ALA A 136 14.81 -4.59 -12.05
C ALA A 136 15.23 -5.09 -10.66
N TYR A 137 15.61 -6.37 -10.58
CA TYR A 137 16.15 -6.96 -9.35
C TYR A 137 17.68 -7.05 -9.39
N THR A 138 18.28 -7.85 -8.51
CA THR A 138 19.74 -8.08 -8.50
C THR A 138 20.26 -8.43 -9.90
N PRO A 139 21.35 -7.77 -10.37
CA PRO A 139 21.83 -7.91 -11.74
C PRO A 139 22.60 -9.21 -11.97
N TYR A 140 21.89 -10.35 -11.87
CA TYR A 140 22.46 -11.69 -12.12
C TYR A 140 22.79 -11.94 -13.59
N GLN A 141 22.23 -11.14 -14.50
CA GLN A 141 22.43 -11.24 -15.95
C GLN A 141 23.23 -10.02 -16.44
N PRO A 142 24.58 -10.07 -16.35
CA PRO A 142 25.41 -8.92 -16.64
C PRO A 142 25.21 -8.40 -18.07
N GLU A 143 24.95 -9.25 -19.06
CA GLU A 143 24.77 -8.89 -20.47
C GLU A 143 23.65 -7.87 -20.70
N ILE A 144 22.66 -7.83 -19.80
CA ILE A 144 21.48 -6.97 -19.87
C ILE A 144 21.33 -6.06 -18.65
N SER A 145 22.41 -5.86 -17.87
CA SER A 145 22.38 -5.10 -16.62
C SER A 145 23.66 -4.27 -16.40
N GLN A 146 24.24 -3.73 -17.47
CA GLN A 146 25.46 -2.89 -17.44
C GLN A 146 25.22 -1.42 -17.06
N GLY A 147 23.95 -1.05 -16.83
CA GLY A 147 23.51 0.34 -16.60
C GLY A 147 24.06 0.98 -15.33
#